data_AF-A0AAE1MJC6-F1
#
_entry.id   AF-A0AAE1MJC6-F1
#
_cell.length_a   1.000
_cell.length_b   1.000
_cell.length_c   1.000
_cell.angle_alpha   90.00
_cell.angle_beta   90.00
_cell.angle_gamma   90.00
#
_symmetry.space_group_name_H-M   'P 1'
#
loop_
_entity.id
_entity.type
_entity.pdbx_description
1 polymer ?
#
loop_
_entity_poly.entity_id
_entity_poly.type
_entity_poly.pdbx_seq_one_letter_code
_entity_poly.pdbx_strand_id
1 'polypeptide(L)'
;MGFGIFGFCLVLTLFFKHLACHQPNTDGFFVSEFLKKTVSSSSYSTFSKSYYLSGSSYCSWQGVLCDAQKEHIVEFKASGLGLSGPIPDNTFGKLNKLQSLDLSSNKITGLPSDFWSLTSLKSFNLSSNQISGSLSNNIGNFGSLEALDLSNNNLSEEIPEATGSLVSLRILNLSRHRFEQTIPSGILKCLH
;
A
#
# COMPACT_ATOMS: atom_id res chain seq x y z
N MET A 1 59.44 -29.10 13.72
CA MET A 1 58.66 -28.39 14.76
C MET A 1 58.09 -27.12 14.14
N GLY A 2 56.89 -27.20 13.54
CA GLY A 2 56.21 -26.07 12.92
C GLY A 2 55.14 -25.54 13.87
N PHE A 3 55.35 -24.33 14.39
CA PHE A 3 54.38 -23.58 15.17
C PHE A 3 53.49 -22.73 14.24
N GLY A 4 52.19 -22.62 14.55
CA GLY A 4 51.41 -21.43 14.18
C GLY A 4 50.10 -21.59 13.40
N ILE A 5 49.20 -22.54 13.74
CA ILE A 5 47.87 -22.64 13.09
C ILE A 5 46.77 -21.79 13.78
N PHE A 6 47.06 -21.05 14.86
CA PHE A 6 46.01 -20.31 15.59
C PHE A 6 45.78 -18.85 15.18
N GLY A 7 46.42 -18.35 14.11
CA GLY A 7 46.30 -16.95 13.68
C GLY A 7 45.30 -16.64 12.55
N PHE A 8 44.84 -17.63 11.79
CA PHE A 8 44.08 -17.37 10.55
C PHE A 8 42.55 -17.49 10.68
N CYS A 9 42.02 -18.16 11.71
CA CYS A 9 40.57 -18.21 11.93
C CYS A 9 39.98 -16.91 12.50
N LEU A 10 40.78 -16.07 13.15
CA LEU A 10 40.29 -14.86 13.82
C LEU A 10 40.21 -13.64 12.89
N VAL A 11 40.98 -13.62 11.80
CA VAL A 11 40.95 -12.53 10.80
C VAL A 11 39.80 -12.73 9.79
N LEU A 12 39.39 -13.97 9.52
CA LEU A 12 38.29 -14.27 8.59
C LEU A 12 36.89 -13.97 9.15
N THR A 13 36.70 -13.92 10.47
CA THR A 13 35.40 -13.58 11.07
C THR A 13 35.11 -12.07 11.09
N LEU A 14 36.12 -11.22 10.89
CA LEU A 14 35.96 -9.76 10.83
C LEU A 14 35.51 -9.26 9.44
N PHE A 15 35.69 -10.04 8.38
CA PHE A 15 35.23 -9.68 7.02
C PHE A 15 33.83 -10.18 6.66
N PHE A 16 33.26 -11.14 7.41
CA PHE A 16 31.92 -11.70 7.11
C PHE A 16 30.78 -11.18 7.99
N LYS A 17 31.03 -10.24 8.92
CA LYS A 17 29.96 -9.64 9.74
C LYS A 17 29.10 -8.59 9.01
N HIS A 18 29.30 -8.36 7.71
CA HIS A 18 28.52 -7.36 6.98
C HIS A 18 28.13 -7.76 5.56
N LEU A 19 27.62 -8.99 5.41
CA LEU A 19 26.63 -9.27 4.36
C LEU A 19 25.37 -9.84 5.01
N ALA A 20 24.74 -9.04 5.88
CA ALA A 20 23.29 -9.14 5.98
C ALA A 20 22.76 -8.69 4.61
N CYS A 21 22.11 -9.59 3.88
CA CYS A 21 21.42 -9.23 2.65
C CYS A 21 20.37 -8.18 3.03
N HIS A 22 20.67 -6.90 2.80
CA HIS A 22 19.72 -5.82 3.03
C HIS A 22 18.51 -6.12 2.14
N GLN A 23 17.32 -6.21 2.72
CA GLN A 23 16.12 -6.43 1.91
C GLN A 23 16.07 -5.36 0.82
N PRO A 24 15.73 -5.71 -0.44
CA PRO A 24 15.75 -4.73 -1.51
C PRO A 24 14.73 -3.63 -1.22
N ASN A 25 15.21 -2.43 -0.87
CA ASN A 25 14.38 -1.25 -0.61
C ASN A 25 13.94 -0.60 -1.92
N THR A 26 13.20 -1.34 -2.72
CA THR A 26 12.67 -0.87 -4.01
C THR A 26 11.16 -0.94 -4.01
N ASP A 27 10.51 -0.05 -4.75
CA ASP A 27 9.05 -0.03 -4.87
C ASP A 27 8.50 -1.36 -5.39
N GLY A 28 9.20 -1.97 -6.35
CA GLY A 28 8.89 -3.31 -6.84
C GLY A 28 8.92 -4.37 -5.73
N PHE A 29 9.89 -4.32 -4.81
CA PHE A 29 9.93 -5.25 -3.68
C PHE A 29 8.69 -5.10 -2.80
N PHE A 30 8.31 -3.88 -2.42
CA PHE A 30 7.14 -3.65 -1.57
C PHE A 30 5.84 -4.09 -2.23
N VAL A 31 5.67 -3.82 -3.54
CA VAL A 31 4.52 -4.30 -4.31
C VAL A 31 4.51 -5.82 -4.43
N SER A 32 5.66 -6.45 -4.65
CA SER A 32 5.74 -7.92 -4.73
C SER A 32 5.39 -8.60 -3.40
N GLU A 33 5.84 -8.04 -2.28
CA GLU A 33 5.52 -8.56 -0.94
C GLU A 33 4.06 -8.34 -0.58
N PHE A 34 3.47 -7.22 -1.00
CA PHE A 34 2.02 -7.00 -0.93
C PHE A 34 1.27 -8.12 -1.67
N LEU A 35 1.53 -8.28 -2.97
CA LEU A 35 0.83 -9.23 -3.83
C LEU A 35 0.97 -10.68 -3.34
N LYS A 36 2.17 -11.05 -2.88
CA LYS A 36 2.45 -12.39 -2.32
C LYS A 36 1.65 -12.69 -1.05
N LYS A 37 1.35 -11.68 -0.23
CA LYS A 37 0.61 -11.85 1.02
C LYS A 37 -0.90 -11.79 0.83
N THR A 38 -1.41 -11.09 -0.17
CA THR A 38 -2.85 -10.86 -0.35
C THR A 38 -3.51 -11.72 -1.43
N VAL A 39 -2.73 -12.28 -2.35
CA VAL A 39 -3.24 -13.23 -3.37
C VAL A 39 -3.16 -14.66 -2.81
N SER A 40 -4.24 -15.44 -2.98
CA SER A 40 -4.25 -16.87 -2.62
C SER A 40 -3.09 -17.62 -3.27
N SER A 41 -2.44 -18.53 -2.52
CA SER A 41 -1.33 -19.35 -3.01
C SER A 41 -1.68 -20.15 -4.27
N SER A 42 -2.93 -20.60 -4.40
CA SER A 42 -3.45 -21.29 -5.59
C SER A 42 -3.55 -20.41 -6.83
N SER A 43 -3.68 -19.10 -6.65
CA SER A 43 -3.82 -18.10 -7.71
C SER A 43 -2.49 -17.37 -7.98
N TYR A 44 -1.56 -17.36 -7.03
CA TYR A 44 -0.31 -16.59 -7.11
C TYR A 44 0.61 -17.02 -8.25
N SER A 45 0.64 -18.31 -8.62
CA SER A 45 1.48 -18.81 -9.72
C SER A 45 0.97 -18.38 -11.10
N THR A 46 -0.35 -18.34 -11.29
CA THR A 46 -1.00 -17.78 -12.49
C THR A 46 -0.86 -16.26 -12.50
N PHE A 47 -1.06 -15.63 -11.34
CA PHE A 47 -0.93 -14.20 -11.13
C PHE A 47 0.47 -13.69 -11.45
N SER A 48 1.51 -14.28 -10.85
CA SER A 48 2.90 -13.86 -11.07
C SER A 48 3.33 -13.92 -12.53
N LYS A 49 2.79 -14.87 -13.30
CA LYS A 49 2.98 -14.95 -14.75
C LYS A 49 2.19 -13.88 -15.52
N SER A 50 0.92 -13.65 -15.18
CA SER A 50 0.07 -12.65 -15.86
C SER A 50 0.48 -11.20 -15.59
N TYR A 51 1.18 -10.94 -14.47
CA TYR A 51 1.60 -9.60 -14.05
C TYR A 51 3.10 -9.33 -14.29
N TYR A 52 3.78 -10.21 -15.04
CA TYR A 52 5.21 -10.08 -15.38
C TYR A 52 6.12 -9.87 -14.17
N LEU A 53 5.80 -10.49 -13.01
CA LEU A 53 6.59 -10.37 -11.77
C LEU A 53 7.99 -11.02 -11.86
N SER A 54 8.42 -11.44 -13.05
CA SER A 54 9.71 -12.09 -13.32
C SER A 54 10.56 -11.29 -14.32
N GLY A 55 11.66 -10.71 -13.83
CA GLY A 55 12.89 -10.52 -14.61
C GLY A 55 13.10 -9.23 -15.40
N SER A 56 12.21 -8.24 -15.31
CA SER A 56 12.42 -6.89 -15.86
C SER A 56 12.12 -5.83 -14.81
N SER A 57 12.49 -4.57 -15.08
CA SER A 57 12.14 -3.43 -14.22
C SER A 57 10.67 -3.51 -13.80
N TYR A 58 10.37 -3.33 -12.52
CA TYR A 58 8.98 -3.38 -12.01
C TYR A 58 8.04 -2.37 -12.66
N CYS A 59 8.58 -1.38 -13.38
CA CYS A 59 7.85 -0.45 -14.22
C CYS A 59 7.20 -1.09 -15.46
N SER A 60 7.52 -2.35 -15.78
CA SER A 60 6.85 -3.13 -16.82
C SER A 60 5.67 -3.96 -16.31
N TRP A 61 5.46 -4.01 -14.99
CA TRP A 61 4.42 -4.83 -14.40
C TRP A 61 3.04 -4.29 -14.76
N GLN A 62 2.10 -5.21 -15.00
CA GLN A 62 0.73 -4.83 -15.31
C GLN A 62 0.15 -4.03 -14.13
N GLY A 63 -0.42 -2.86 -14.44
CA GLY A 63 -1.00 -1.97 -13.45
C GLY A 63 0.02 -1.11 -12.69
N VAL A 64 1.32 -1.19 -13.00
CA VAL A 64 2.35 -0.29 -12.46
C VAL A 64 2.64 0.81 -13.49
N LEU A 65 2.67 2.06 -13.01
CA LEU A 65 3.27 3.19 -13.73
C LEU A 65 4.38 3.77 -12.85
N CYS A 66 5.55 3.97 -13.46
CA CYS A 66 6.65 4.65 -12.80
C CYS A 66 6.76 6.12 -13.22
N ASP A 67 7.52 6.88 -12.45
CA ASP A 67 7.99 8.21 -12.83
C ASP A 67 8.85 8.19 -14.10
N ALA A 68 9.19 9.37 -14.60
CA ALA A 68 9.96 9.53 -15.82
C ALA A 68 11.36 8.88 -15.74
N GLN A 69 11.91 8.78 -14.52
CA GLN A 69 13.20 8.18 -14.23
C GLN A 69 13.14 6.65 -14.11
N LYS A 70 11.94 6.07 -14.01
CA LYS A 70 11.70 4.63 -13.75
C LYS A 70 12.27 4.17 -12.41
N GLU A 71 12.31 5.07 -11.42
CA GLU A 71 12.85 4.81 -10.08
C GLU A 71 11.76 4.64 -9.03
N HIS A 72 10.58 5.21 -9.26
CA HIS A 72 9.48 5.18 -8.31
C HIS A 72 8.15 4.87 -8.96
N ILE A 73 7.34 4.07 -8.27
CA ILE A 73 5.96 3.78 -8.65
C ILE A 73 5.10 5.00 -8.28
N VAL A 74 4.47 5.59 -9.29
CA VAL A 74 3.55 6.73 -9.13
C VAL A 74 2.09 6.30 -9.23
N GLU A 75 1.79 5.19 -9.90
CA GLU A 75 0.46 4.60 -9.93
C GLU A 75 0.52 3.08 -9.81
N PHE A 76 -0.39 2.53 -9.00
CA PHE A 76 -0.61 1.09 -8.89
C PHE A 76 -2.10 0.74 -9.00
N LYS A 77 -2.44 -0.14 -9.94
CA LYS A 77 -3.79 -0.62 -10.23
C LYS A 77 -3.85 -2.13 -10.09
N ALA A 78 -4.62 -2.59 -9.11
CA ALA A 78 -4.87 -4.00 -8.84
C ALA A 78 -6.34 -4.30 -8.54
N SER A 79 -7.23 -3.66 -9.31
CA SER A 79 -8.66 -3.89 -9.22
C SER A 79 -9.04 -5.31 -9.68
N GLY A 80 -9.95 -5.97 -8.96
CA GLY A 80 -10.54 -7.24 -9.41
C GLY A 80 -9.62 -8.47 -9.33
N LEU A 81 -8.51 -8.40 -8.57
CA LEU A 81 -7.51 -9.47 -8.53
C LEU A 81 -7.79 -10.56 -7.50
N GLY A 82 -8.90 -10.45 -6.78
CA GLY A 82 -9.26 -11.37 -5.71
C GLY A 82 -8.33 -11.24 -4.50
N LEU A 83 -7.72 -10.06 -4.30
CA LEU A 83 -6.90 -9.76 -3.12
C LEU A 83 -7.77 -9.92 -1.87
N SER A 84 -7.24 -10.53 -0.82
CA SER A 84 -8.03 -10.87 0.37
C SER A 84 -7.27 -10.60 1.66
N GLY A 85 -8.02 -10.33 2.73
CA GLY A 85 -7.47 -10.03 4.06
C GLY A 85 -7.06 -8.57 4.21
N PRO A 86 -6.42 -8.21 5.33
CA PRO A 86 -5.91 -6.86 5.53
C PRO A 86 -4.72 -6.59 4.61
N ILE A 87 -4.55 -5.35 4.18
CA ILE A 87 -3.31 -4.94 3.53
C ILE A 87 -2.17 -5.09 4.56
N PRO A 88 -1.05 -5.76 4.23
CA PRO A 88 0.05 -5.97 5.16
C PRO A 88 0.80 -4.67 5.49
N ASP A 89 1.15 -4.48 6.76
CA ASP A 89 2.07 -3.40 7.17
C ASP A 89 3.43 -3.51 6.45
N ASN A 90 4.12 -2.37 6.34
CA ASN A 90 5.43 -2.22 5.70
C ASN A 90 5.47 -2.59 4.21
N THR A 91 4.33 -2.44 3.53
CA THR A 91 4.23 -2.58 2.07
C THR A 91 3.99 -1.23 1.42
N PHE A 92 2.73 -0.87 1.18
CA PHE A 92 2.38 0.39 0.49
C PHE A 92 2.83 1.64 1.24
N GLY A 93 2.87 1.64 2.58
CA GLY A 93 3.35 2.79 3.36
C GLY A 93 4.82 3.17 3.12
N LYS A 94 5.55 2.42 2.27
CA LYS A 94 6.91 2.73 1.82
C LYS A 94 6.97 3.39 0.44
N LEU A 95 5.87 3.40 -0.34
CA LEU A 95 5.79 4.00 -1.67
C LEU A 95 5.54 5.52 -1.60
N ASN A 96 6.52 6.27 -1.10
CA ASN A 96 6.39 7.71 -0.81
C ASN A 96 6.07 8.61 -2.03
N LYS A 97 6.29 8.13 -3.26
CA LYS A 97 5.97 8.84 -4.51
C LYS A 97 4.65 8.40 -5.14
N LEU A 98 3.92 7.46 -4.53
CA LEU A 98 2.65 6.97 -5.05
C LEU A 98 1.61 8.09 -5.07
N GLN A 99 1.02 8.32 -6.23
CA GLN A 99 0.01 9.35 -6.48
C GLN A 99 -1.37 8.76 -6.72
N SER A 100 -1.45 7.55 -7.26
CA SER A 100 -2.71 6.89 -7.61
C SER A 100 -2.68 5.43 -7.18
N LEU A 101 -3.68 5.02 -6.40
CA LEU A 101 -3.82 3.64 -5.94
C LEU A 101 -5.26 3.16 -6.14
N ASP A 102 -5.40 2.10 -6.92
CA ASP A 102 -6.68 1.42 -7.15
C ASP A 102 -6.61 -0.04 -6.73
N LEU A 103 -7.29 -0.36 -5.63
CA LEU A 103 -7.45 -1.71 -5.09
C LEU A 103 -8.94 -2.11 -5.07
N SER A 104 -9.77 -1.49 -5.91
CA SER A 104 -11.21 -1.72 -5.95
C SER A 104 -11.59 -3.16 -6.33
N SER A 105 -12.83 -3.55 -6.04
CA SER A 105 -13.38 -4.86 -6.44
C SER A 105 -12.56 -6.06 -5.94
N ASN A 106 -12.12 -6.01 -4.69
CA ASN A 106 -11.35 -7.07 -4.02
C ASN A 106 -12.07 -7.52 -2.74
N LYS A 107 -11.38 -8.28 -1.87
CA LYS A 107 -11.86 -8.78 -0.58
C LYS A 107 -10.98 -8.24 0.57
N ILE A 108 -10.50 -7.01 0.44
CA ILE A 108 -9.65 -6.37 1.44
C ILE A 108 -10.49 -6.06 2.68
N THR A 109 -9.99 -6.38 3.87
CA THR A 109 -10.72 -6.22 5.13
C THR A 109 -10.22 -5.08 6.01
N GLY A 110 -9.04 -4.50 5.73
CA GLY A 110 -8.47 -3.45 6.56
C GLY A 110 -7.25 -2.75 5.94
N LEU A 111 -6.96 -1.56 6.46
CA LEU A 111 -5.85 -0.70 6.05
C LEU A 111 -4.75 -0.73 7.14
N PRO A 112 -3.47 -0.70 6.75
CA PRO A 112 -2.35 -0.79 7.69
C PRO A 112 -2.05 0.59 8.30
N SER A 113 -1.30 0.60 9.40
CA SER A 113 -1.00 1.84 10.12
C SER A 113 -0.02 2.76 9.38
N ASP A 114 0.81 2.20 8.50
CA ASP A 114 1.77 2.95 7.70
C ASP A 114 1.16 3.56 6.44
N PHE A 115 -0.08 3.24 6.10
CA PHE A 115 -0.76 3.75 4.91
C PHE A 115 -0.91 5.28 4.93
N TRP A 116 -1.07 5.84 6.12
CA TRP A 116 -1.22 7.27 6.35
C TRP A 116 0.07 8.07 6.09
N SER A 117 1.18 7.41 5.74
CA SER A 117 2.43 8.05 5.32
C SER A 117 2.44 8.47 3.84
N LEU A 118 1.45 8.04 3.05
CA LEU A 118 1.36 8.29 1.61
C LEU A 118 0.92 9.74 1.30
N THR A 119 1.75 10.71 1.66
CA THR A 119 1.45 12.15 1.54
C THR A 119 1.38 12.66 0.10
N SER A 120 1.92 11.90 -0.86
CA SER A 120 1.85 12.19 -2.30
C SER A 120 0.57 11.68 -2.96
N LEU A 121 -0.27 10.91 -2.25
CA LEU A 121 -1.44 10.25 -2.81
C LEU A 121 -2.52 11.28 -3.17
N LYS A 122 -2.98 11.24 -4.42
CA LYS A 122 -4.01 12.12 -5.00
C LYS A 122 -5.30 11.39 -5.28
N SER A 123 -5.23 10.14 -5.72
CA SER A 123 -6.39 9.32 -6.03
C SER A 123 -6.29 8.00 -5.27
N PHE A 124 -7.32 7.69 -4.49
CA PHE A 124 -7.39 6.44 -3.74
C PHE A 124 -8.74 5.76 -3.89
N ASN A 125 -8.75 4.59 -4.54
CA ASN A 125 -9.95 3.79 -4.76
C ASN A 125 -9.85 2.44 -4.05
N LEU A 126 -10.72 2.27 -3.05
CA LEU A 126 -10.93 1.03 -2.28
C LEU A 126 -12.37 0.52 -2.42
N SER A 127 -13.12 1.03 -3.39
CA SER A 127 -14.52 0.69 -3.55
C SER A 127 -14.74 -0.81 -3.76
N SER A 128 -15.89 -1.34 -3.35
CA SER A 128 -16.24 -2.75 -3.49
C SER A 128 -15.22 -3.69 -2.83
N ASN A 129 -14.98 -3.48 -1.54
CA ASN A 129 -14.16 -4.33 -0.67
C ASN A 129 -14.96 -4.73 0.59
N GLN A 130 -14.28 -5.28 1.60
CA GLN A 130 -14.88 -5.74 2.86
C GLN A 130 -14.35 -4.96 4.08
N ILE A 131 -13.90 -3.72 3.88
CA ILE A 131 -13.32 -2.87 4.92
C ILE A 131 -14.42 -2.52 5.94
N SER A 132 -14.15 -2.73 7.23
CA SER A 132 -15.09 -2.52 8.33
C SER A 132 -14.48 -1.68 9.46
N GLY A 133 -15.32 -1.30 10.45
CA GLY A 133 -14.92 -0.41 11.56
C GLY A 133 -15.00 1.08 11.20
N SER A 134 -14.25 1.90 11.93
CA SER A 134 -14.05 3.34 11.65
C SER A 134 -12.87 3.61 10.71
N LEU A 135 -12.97 4.73 10.00
CA LEU A 135 -11.79 5.35 9.39
C LEU A 135 -10.91 5.96 10.49
N SER A 136 -9.61 5.73 10.41
CA SER A 136 -8.65 6.31 11.37
C SER A 136 -8.64 7.84 11.29
N ASN A 137 -8.45 8.51 12.44
CA ASN A 137 -8.16 9.96 12.48
C ASN A 137 -6.91 10.34 11.67
N ASN A 138 -6.02 9.38 11.38
CA ASN A 138 -4.87 9.61 10.51
C ASN A 138 -5.22 9.83 9.04
N ILE A 139 -6.49 9.68 8.63
CA ILE A 139 -6.96 10.02 7.28
C ILE A 139 -6.59 11.47 6.92
N GLY A 140 -6.57 12.37 7.90
CA GLY A 140 -6.18 13.78 7.70
C GLY A 140 -4.74 14.00 7.26
N ASN A 141 -3.87 12.97 7.30
CA ASN A 141 -2.50 13.05 6.82
C ASN A 141 -2.40 13.07 5.28
N PHE A 142 -3.46 12.70 4.56
CA PHE A 142 -3.47 12.74 3.09
C PHE A 142 -3.71 14.15 2.55
N GLY A 143 -2.78 15.07 2.81
CA GLY A 143 -2.91 16.49 2.44
C GLY A 143 -3.07 16.76 0.93
N SER A 144 -2.57 15.85 0.09
CA SER A 144 -2.65 15.94 -1.38
C SER A 144 -3.83 15.19 -2.00
N LEU A 145 -4.69 14.55 -1.19
CA LEU A 145 -5.74 13.68 -1.71
C LEU A 145 -6.85 14.49 -2.36
N GLU A 146 -7.11 14.21 -3.63
CA GLU A 146 -8.11 14.87 -4.47
C GLU A 146 -9.37 14.01 -4.63
N ALA A 147 -9.20 12.69 -4.67
CA ALA A 147 -10.30 11.74 -4.82
C ALA A 147 -10.14 10.54 -3.87
N LEU A 148 -11.19 10.27 -3.09
CA LEU A 148 -11.32 9.11 -2.22
C LEU A 148 -12.63 8.37 -2.50
N ASP A 149 -12.52 7.12 -2.93
CA ASP A 149 -13.67 6.23 -3.08
C ASP A 149 -13.54 5.03 -2.13
N LEU A 150 -14.44 4.98 -1.14
CA LEU A 150 -14.59 3.88 -0.20
C LEU A 150 -15.93 3.16 -0.38
N SER A 151 -16.72 3.50 -1.40
CA SER A 151 -18.08 3.01 -1.57
C SER A 151 -18.17 1.49 -1.61
N ASN A 152 -19.33 0.95 -1.22
CA ASN A 152 -19.55 -0.49 -1.20
C ASN A 152 -18.52 -1.23 -0.32
N ASN A 153 -18.36 -0.75 0.91
CA ASN A 153 -17.60 -1.39 1.99
C ASN A 153 -18.50 -1.53 3.23
N ASN A 154 -17.97 -2.11 4.30
CA ASN A 154 -18.71 -2.42 5.52
C ASN A 154 -18.38 -1.47 6.70
N LEU A 155 -18.04 -0.22 6.39
CA LEU A 155 -17.89 0.85 7.39
C LEU A 155 -19.22 1.05 8.13
N SER A 156 -19.17 1.07 9.46
CA SER A 156 -20.35 1.14 10.34
C SER A 156 -20.24 2.21 11.41
N GLU A 157 -19.05 2.79 11.59
CA GLU A 157 -18.80 3.87 12.54
C GLU A 157 -18.82 5.24 11.86
N GLU A 158 -18.77 6.31 12.65
CA GLU A 158 -18.76 7.68 12.14
C GLU A 158 -17.52 7.97 11.29
N ILE A 159 -17.66 8.90 10.35
CA ILE A 159 -16.52 9.43 9.59
C ILE A 159 -15.76 10.40 10.51
N PRO A 160 -14.45 10.25 10.70
CA PRO A 160 -13.69 11.04 11.66
C PRO A 160 -13.67 12.53 11.30
N GLU A 161 -13.65 13.42 12.30
CA GLU A 161 -13.53 14.87 12.08
C GLU A 161 -12.28 15.24 11.25
N ALA A 162 -11.22 14.43 11.37
CA ALA A 162 -9.99 14.58 10.61
C ALA A 162 -10.16 14.49 9.08
N THR A 163 -11.30 13.96 8.59
CA THR A 163 -11.65 14.06 7.16
C THR A 163 -11.74 15.52 6.69
N GLY A 164 -12.08 16.46 7.58
CA GLY A 164 -12.06 17.89 7.27
C GLY A 164 -10.66 18.49 7.05
N SER A 165 -9.58 17.74 7.33
CA SER A 165 -8.20 18.14 7.03
C SER A 165 -7.77 17.80 5.59
N LEU A 166 -8.61 17.08 4.84
CA LEU A 166 -8.37 16.75 3.43
C LEU A 166 -8.70 17.97 2.54
N VAL A 167 -7.89 19.03 2.66
CA VAL A 167 -8.12 20.33 2.01
C VAL A 167 -8.09 20.30 0.48
N SER A 168 -7.47 19.27 -0.10
CA SER A 168 -7.40 19.08 -1.56
C SER A 168 -8.57 18.24 -2.11
N LEU A 169 -9.40 17.66 -1.23
CA LEU A 169 -10.38 16.66 -1.62
C LEU A 169 -11.55 17.28 -2.38
N ARG A 170 -11.79 16.75 -3.57
CA ARG A 170 -12.86 17.17 -4.49
C ARG A 170 -13.93 16.11 -4.66
N ILE A 171 -13.54 14.85 -4.51
CA ILE A 171 -14.42 13.71 -4.68
C ILE A 171 -14.31 12.82 -3.44
N LEU A 172 -15.43 12.67 -2.73
CA LEU A 172 -15.56 11.75 -1.61
C LEU A 172 -16.78 10.85 -1.87
N ASN A 173 -16.54 9.58 -2.17
CA ASN A 173 -17.61 8.61 -2.36
C ASN A 173 -17.65 7.62 -1.19
N LEU A 174 -18.66 7.80 -0.34
CA LEU A 174 -18.97 6.97 0.82
C LEU A 174 -20.37 6.35 0.67
N SER A 175 -20.77 6.01 -0.55
CA SER A 175 -22.08 5.40 -0.81
C SER A 175 -22.09 3.91 -0.50
N ARG A 176 -23.26 3.34 -0.17
CA ARG A 176 -23.47 1.90 0.08
C ARG A 176 -22.60 1.34 1.23
N HIS A 177 -22.74 1.94 2.40
CA HIS A 177 -22.21 1.41 3.67
C HIS A 177 -23.36 1.16 4.65
N ARG A 178 -23.02 0.68 5.85
CA ARG A 178 -23.97 0.48 6.96
C ARG A 178 -23.97 1.68 7.92
N PHE A 179 -23.81 2.91 7.42
CA PHE A 179 -23.84 4.08 8.29
C PHE A 179 -25.23 4.20 8.93
N GLU A 180 -25.34 3.90 10.22
CA GLU A 180 -26.53 4.18 11.02
C GLU A 180 -26.55 5.62 11.55
N GLN A 181 -25.44 6.36 11.39
CA GLN A 181 -25.23 7.70 11.95
C GLN A 181 -25.13 8.79 10.86
N THR A 182 -25.37 10.04 11.29
CA THR A 182 -25.39 11.25 10.45
C THR A 182 -24.05 11.57 9.81
N ILE A 183 -24.08 12.22 8.64
CA ILE A 183 -22.90 12.78 7.97
C ILE A 183 -22.19 13.76 8.94
N PRO A 184 -20.94 13.51 9.34
CA PRO A 184 -20.26 14.37 10.29
C PRO A 184 -19.93 15.72 9.67
N SER A 185 -20.01 16.77 10.49
CA SER A 185 -19.83 18.17 10.09
C SER A 185 -18.46 18.45 9.45
N GLY A 186 -17.43 17.64 9.75
CA GLY A 186 -16.11 17.73 9.14
C GLY A 186 -16.13 17.63 7.61
N ILE A 187 -17.07 16.87 7.03
CA ILE A 187 -17.23 16.72 5.57
C ILE A 187 -17.72 18.02 4.91
N LEU A 188 -18.46 18.86 5.64
CA LEU A 188 -18.94 20.14 5.12
C LEU A 188 -17.77 21.10 4.79
N LYS A 189 -16.60 20.90 5.40
CA LYS A 189 -15.38 21.67 5.10
C LYS A 189 -14.73 21.28 3.77
N CYS A 190 -15.00 20.09 3.24
CA CYS A 190 -14.50 19.63 1.95
C CYS A 190 -15.34 20.14 0.76
N LEU A 191 -16.47 20.81 1.00
CA LEU A 191 -17.43 21.22 -0.03
C LEU A 191 -17.25 22.68 -0.50
N HIS A 192 -16.15 23.35 -0.12
CA HIS A 192 -15.93 24.77 -0.35
C HIS A 192 -14.80 25.06 -1.34
#